data_AF-A0A950MC21-F1
#
_entry.id   AF-A0A950MC21-F1
#
_cell.length_a   1.000
_cell.length_b   1.000
_cell.length_c   1.000
_cell.angle_alpha   90.00
_cell.angle_beta   90.00
_cell.angle_gamma   90.00
#
_symmetry.space_group_name_H-M   'P 1'
#
loop_
_entity.id
_entity.type
_entity.pdbx_description
1 polymer ?
#
loop_
_entity_poly.entity_id
_entity_poly.type
_entity_poly.pdbx_seq_one_letter_code
_entity_poly.pdbx_strand_id
1 'polypeptide(L)'
;AELVRNEHPQIIATILVHLERYHACEVLDHFTERLRNDVVLRIATLDGVQPAALRELNEVLTKLLTGNENLKKKPMGGIRTAAEILNFLSGENEASVMANLKNYDADMAQKIMDEMFVFDNIMDIDDRGIQVMLREVQSESLIIALKGAPQELREKIFKNMSQRAAEMMREDLESKGPVRLSEVEAQQKEILQIVRRLADEGQIMLGAKGDDAFV
;
A
#
# COMPACT_ATOMS: atom_id res chain seq x y z
N ALA A 1 15.43 19.03 -13.22
CA ALA A 1 15.95 20.06 -14.15
C ALA A 1 15.13 20.17 -15.44
N GLU A 2 14.91 19.07 -16.17
CA GLU A 2 14.19 19.11 -17.47
C GLU A 2 12.76 19.66 -17.38
N LEU A 3 12.04 19.30 -16.30
CA LEU A 3 10.65 19.73 -16.08
C LEU A 3 10.46 21.24 -15.96
N VAL A 4 11.48 21.99 -15.53
CA VAL A 4 11.36 23.42 -15.21
C VAL A 4 12.20 24.31 -16.15
N ARG A 5 12.86 23.72 -17.15
CA ARG A 5 13.82 24.43 -18.02
C ARG A 5 13.17 25.51 -18.89
N ASN A 6 11.88 25.37 -19.21
CA ASN A 6 11.13 26.31 -20.04
C ASN A 6 10.27 27.28 -19.23
N GLU A 7 10.31 27.20 -17.90
CA GLU A 7 9.50 28.04 -17.02
C GLU A 7 10.15 29.41 -16.79
N HIS A 8 9.33 30.37 -16.40
CA HIS A 8 9.82 31.70 -16.05
C HIS A 8 10.76 31.64 -14.82
N PRO A 9 11.90 32.36 -14.78
CA PRO A 9 12.86 32.30 -13.68
C PRO A 9 12.26 32.55 -12.28
N GLN A 10 11.17 33.31 -12.19
CA GLN A 10 10.42 33.50 -10.94
C GLN A 10 9.76 32.20 -10.46
N ILE A 11 9.15 31.44 -11.36
CA ILE A 11 8.47 30.17 -11.05
C ILE A 11 9.50 29.15 -10.60
N ILE A 12 10.64 29.09 -11.30
CA ILE A 12 11.77 28.23 -10.92
C ILE A 12 12.27 28.59 -9.51
N ALA A 13 12.46 29.88 -9.22
CA ALA A 13 12.87 30.33 -7.89
C ALA A 13 11.87 29.91 -6.80
N THR A 14 10.56 30.08 -7.04
CA THR A 14 9.51 29.65 -6.12
C THR A 14 9.53 28.13 -5.88
N ILE A 15 9.74 27.33 -6.93
CA ILE A 15 9.87 25.87 -6.80
C ILE A 15 11.10 25.52 -5.95
N LEU A 16 12.26 26.09 -6.27
CA LEU A 16 13.54 25.75 -5.62
C LEU A 16 13.58 26.11 -4.13
N VAL A 17 12.88 27.16 -3.70
CA VAL A 17 12.79 27.55 -2.27
C VAL A 17 12.11 26.47 -1.42
N HIS A 18 11.22 25.66 -2.01
CA HIS A 18 10.50 24.58 -1.35
C HIS A 18 11.18 23.21 -1.47
N LEU A 19 12.30 23.11 -2.19
CA LEU A 19 13.10 21.89 -2.25
C LEU A 19 14.12 21.84 -1.10
N GLU A 20 14.51 20.62 -0.74
CA GLU A 20 15.69 20.41 0.10
C GLU A 20 16.93 21.03 -0.58
N ARG A 21 17.81 21.62 0.23
CA ARG A 21 18.95 22.42 -0.27
C ARG A 21 19.85 21.65 -1.22
N TYR A 22 20.05 20.36 -0.96
CA TYR A 22 20.83 19.47 -1.81
C TYR A 22 20.20 19.32 -3.21
N HIS A 23 18.91 18.98 -3.28
CA HIS A 23 18.20 18.84 -4.56
C HIS A 23 18.09 20.17 -5.32
N ALA A 24 17.93 21.30 -4.63
CA ALA A 24 17.92 22.61 -5.27
C ALA A 24 19.28 22.91 -5.93
N CYS A 25 20.39 22.57 -5.27
CA CYS A 25 21.74 22.69 -5.80
C CYS A 25 21.94 21.85 -7.06
N GLU A 26 21.56 20.57 -7.01
CA GLU A 26 21.63 19.68 -8.18
C GLU A 26 20.83 20.23 -9.37
N VAL A 27 19.63 20.79 -9.13
CA VAL A 27 18.82 21.37 -10.21
C VAL A 27 19.49 22.60 -10.83
N LEU A 28 20.11 23.47 -10.02
CA LEU A 28 20.81 24.67 -10.50
C LEU A 28 22.03 24.32 -11.39
N ASP A 29 22.72 23.21 -11.11
CA ASP A 29 23.87 22.75 -11.90
C ASP A 29 23.50 22.39 -13.34
N HIS A 30 22.24 22.05 -13.60
CA HIS A 30 21.72 21.72 -14.92
C HIS A 30 21.23 22.93 -15.73
N PHE A 31 21.31 24.14 -15.18
CA PHE A 31 20.93 25.39 -15.86
C PHE A 31 22.13 26.08 -16.51
N THR A 32 21.85 26.86 -17.56
CA THR A 32 22.85 27.76 -18.13
C THR A 32 23.26 28.79 -17.07
N GLU A 33 24.50 29.28 -17.15
CA GLU A 33 25.03 30.25 -16.19
C GLU A 33 24.13 31.48 -16.01
N ARG A 34 23.59 31.99 -17.13
CA ARG A 34 22.66 33.12 -17.14
C ARG A 34 21.37 32.82 -16.35
N LEU A 35 20.77 31.67 -16.60
CA LEU A 35 19.51 31.28 -15.93
C LEU A 35 19.75 30.99 -14.45
N ARG A 36 20.84 30.28 -14.13
CA ARG A 36 21.24 29.99 -12.74
C ARG A 36 21.41 31.27 -11.94
N ASN A 37 22.13 32.26 -12.48
CA ASN A 37 22.37 33.54 -11.78
C ASN A 37 21.08 34.33 -11.55
N ASP A 38 20.17 34.37 -12.55
CA ASP A 38 18.86 35.05 -12.43
C ASP A 38 17.96 34.37 -11.38
N VAL A 39 17.90 33.03 -11.40
CA VAL A 39 17.13 32.25 -10.42
C VAL A 39 17.66 32.44 -9.00
N VAL A 40 18.98 32.40 -8.79
CA VAL A 40 19.59 32.60 -7.46
C VAL A 40 19.36 34.03 -6.95
N LEU A 41 19.45 35.04 -7.80
CA LEU A 41 19.15 36.44 -7.44
C LEU A 41 17.69 36.59 -6.97
N ARG A 42 16.75 35.92 -7.65
CA ARG A 42 15.32 35.93 -7.27
C ARG A 42 15.05 35.19 -5.98
N ILE A 43 15.75 34.08 -5.72
CA ILE A 43 15.69 33.38 -4.43
C ILE A 43 16.19 34.29 -3.30
N ALA A 44 17.29 35.00 -3.52
CA ALA A 44 17.90 35.89 -2.53
C ALA A 44 17.05 37.14 -2.22
N THR A 45 16.18 37.55 -3.14
CA THR A 45 15.30 38.74 -3.01
C THR A 45 13.85 38.38 -2.68
N LEU A 46 13.58 37.11 -2.36
CA LEU A 46 12.23 36.63 -2.08
C LEU A 46 11.83 36.91 -0.63
N ASP A 47 11.07 37.98 -0.39
CA ASP A 47 10.63 38.43 0.95
C ASP A 47 9.43 37.64 1.53
N GLY A 48 9.01 36.57 0.86
CA GLY A 48 7.93 35.70 1.29
C GLY A 48 7.09 35.17 0.12
N VAL A 49 6.56 33.96 0.28
CA VAL A 49 5.70 33.34 -0.73
C VAL A 49 4.26 33.68 -0.41
N GLN A 50 3.59 34.46 -1.28
CA GLN A 50 2.17 34.72 -1.12
C GLN A 50 1.37 33.41 -1.30
N PRO A 51 0.29 33.16 -0.53
CA PRO A 51 -0.55 31.96 -0.67
C PRO A 51 -1.12 31.74 -2.08
N ALA A 52 -1.22 32.80 -2.88
CA ALA A 52 -1.58 32.72 -4.30
C ALA A 52 -0.50 32.03 -5.15
N ALA A 53 0.78 32.30 -4.87
CA ALA A 53 1.91 31.68 -5.57
C ALA A 53 2.04 30.18 -5.26
N LEU A 54 1.59 29.72 -4.08
CA LEU A 54 1.51 28.29 -3.76
C LEU A 54 0.43 27.57 -4.57
N ARG A 55 -0.69 28.23 -4.86
CA ARG A 55 -1.73 27.67 -5.73
C ARG A 55 -1.25 27.58 -7.17
N GLU A 56 -0.60 28.63 -7.66
CA GLU A 56 0.00 28.66 -9.00
C GLU A 56 1.12 27.60 -9.13
N LEU A 57 1.94 27.42 -8.08
CA LEU A 57 2.91 26.33 -8.00
C LEU A 57 2.25 24.95 -8.14
N ASN A 58 1.15 24.70 -7.43
CA ASN A 58 0.42 23.44 -7.53
C ASN A 58 -0.18 23.22 -8.92
N GLU A 59 -0.70 24.25 -9.57
CA GLU A 59 -1.22 24.17 -10.94
C GLU A 59 -0.11 23.87 -11.95
N VAL A 60 1.03 24.58 -11.85
CA VAL A 60 2.20 24.36 -12.71
C VAL A 60 2.79 22.97 -12.49
N LEU A 61 2.96 22.54 -11.23
CA LEU A 61 3.43 21.18 -10.92
C LEU A 61 2.46 20.13 -11.47
N THR A 62 1.15 20.31 -11.30
CA THR A 62 0.16 19.37 -11.82
C THR A 62 0.26 19.26 -13.33
N LYS A 63 0.36 20.39 -14.05
CA LYS A 63 0.49 20.45 -15.51
C LYS A 63 1.80 19.83 -16.03
N LEU A 64 2.92 20.09 -15.35
CA LEU A 64 4.22 19.51 -15.68
C LEU A 64 4.27 17.99 -15.41
N LEU A 65 3.50 17.52 -14.45
CA LEU A 65 3.42 16.11 -14.07
C LEU A 65 2.41 15.32 -14.91
N THR A 66 1.38 15.95 -15.45
CA THR A 66 0.40 15.32 -16.38
C THR A 66 0.90 15.32 -17.83
N GLY A 67 1.71 16.29 -18.24
CA GLY A 67 2.28 16.37 -19.60
C GLY A 67 3.39 15.35 -19.89
N ASN A 68 3.84 14.57 -18.90
CA ASN A 68 4.97 13.65 -19.03
C ASN A 68 4.50 12.21 -18.70
N GLU A 69 3.78 11.59 -19.64
CA GLU A 69 3.16 10.25 -19.50
C GLU A 69 4.13 9.10 -19.20
N ASN A 70 5.46 9.32 -19.25
CA ASN A 70 6.47 8.28 -19.07
C ASN A 70 7.12 8.22 -17.69
N LEU A 71 6.77 9.08 -16.74
CA LEU A 71 7.15 8.87 -15.35
C LEU A 71 6.16 7.88 -14.74
N LYS A 72 6.52 6.58 -14.75
CA LYS A 72 5.90 5.54 -13.92
C LYS A 72 6.04 5.94 -12.45
N LYS A 73 5.19 6.86 -11.98
CA LYS A 73 5.03 7.15 -10.57
C LYS A 73 4.53 5.87 -9.91
N LYS A 74 5.15 5.45 -8.82
CA LYS A 74 4.43 4.64 -7.85
C LYS A 74 3.23 5.50 -7.40
N PRO A 75 1.98 5.06 -7.57
CA PRO A 75 0.85 5.80 -7.03
C PRO A 75 1.06 5.95 -5.52
N MET A 76 1.18 7.20 -5.05
CA MET A 76 1.42 7.54 -3.62
C MET A 76 0.12 7.55 -2.80
N GLY A 77 -0.97 7.05 -3.36
CA GLY A 77 -2.28 7.01 -2.73
C GLY A 77 -3.19 5.99 -3.42
N GLY A 78 -4.47 6.03 -3.06
CA GLY A 78 -5.49 5.11 -3.55
C GLY A 78 -5.93 4.12 -2.48
N ILE A 79 -6.76 3.17 -2.90
CA ILE A 79 -7.46 2.23 -2.02
C ILE A 79 -6.48 1.46 -1.12
N ARG A 80 -5.37 0.97 -1.67
CA ARG A 80 -4.36 0.22 -0.92
C ARG A 80 -3.67 1.07 0.15
N THR A 81 -3.26 2.30 -0.19
CA THR A 81 -2.65 3.23 0.79
C THR A 81 -3.64 3.63 1.88
N ALA A 82 -4.91 3.82 1.54
CA ALA A 82 -5.96 4.11 2.51
C ALA A 82 -6.18 2.92 3.48
N ALA A 83 -6.23 1.69 2.95
CA ALA A 83 -6.32 0.48 3.76
C ALA A 83 -5.11 0.28 4.68
N GLU A 84 -3.89 0.50 4.17
CA GLU A 84 -2.66 0.45 4.97
C GLU A 84 -2.71 1.46 6.13
N ILE A 85 -3.17 2.69 5.91
CA ILE A 85 -3.33 3.70 6.97
C ILE A 85 -4.40 3.29 7.98
N LEU A 86 -5.56 2.82 7.51
CA LEU A 86 -6.67 2.40 8.36
C LEU A 86 -6.29 1.23 9.27
N ASN A 87 -5.44 0.31 8.80
CA ASN A 87 -4.93 -0.81 9.60
C ASN A 87 -4.10 -0.38 10.83
N PHE A 88 -3.59 0.86 10.87
CA PHE A 88 -2.87 1.41 12.03
C PHE A 88 -3.77 2.23 12.98
N LEU A 89 -5.02 2.48 12.61
CA LEU A 89 -5.97 3.19 13.47
C LEU A 89 -6.53 2.25 14.55
N SER A 90 -6.94 2.83 15.68
CA SER A 90 -7.69 2.10 16.70
C SER A 90 -9.10 1.77 16.19
N GLY A 91 -9.67 0.62 16.58
CA GLY A 91 -10.94 0.12 16.05
C GLY A 91 -12.11 1.09 16.10
N GLU A 92 -12.20 1.96 17.11
CA GLU A 92 -13.23 3.02 17.17
C GLU A 92 -13.07 4.08 16.07
N ASN A 93 -11.83 4.51 15.81
CA ASN A 93 -11.52 5.48 14.76
C ASN A 93 -11.62 4.85 13.37
N GLU A 94 -11.18 3.60 13.23
CA GLU A 94 -11.33 2.79 12.03
C GLU A 94 -12.81 2.69 11.62
N ALA A 95 -13.67 2.26 12.55
CA ALA A 95 -15.11 2.10 12.30
C ALA A 95 -15.78 3.43 11.91
N SER A 96 -15.42 4.53 12.58
CA SER A 96 -15.92 5.87 12.26
C SER A 96 -15.50 6.34 10.86
N VAL A 97 -14.22 6.15 10.49
CA VAL A 97 -13.72 6.52 9.16
C VAL A 97 -14.36 5.64 8.07
N MET A 98 -14.50 4.34 8.32
CA MET A 98 -15.15 3.40 7.39
C MET A 98 -16.63 3.68 7.20
N ALA A 99 -17.35 4.07 8.26
CA ALA A 99 -18.75 4.48 8.16
C ALA A 99 -18.91 5.74 7.27
N ASN A 100 -18.02 6.72 7.45
CA ASN A 100 -17.99 7.91 6.60
C ASN A 100 -17.66 7.60 5.14
N LEU A 101 -16.68 6.72 4.90
CA LEU A 101 -16.34 6.27 3.54
C LEU A 101 -17.50 5.56 2.87
N LYS A 102 -18.21 4.69 3.59
CA LYS A 102 -19.38 3.95 3.07
C LYS A 102 -20.55 4.87 2.71
N ASN A 103 -20.77 5.94 3.47
CA ASN A 103 -21.78 6.95 3.17
C ASN A 103 -21.43 7.79 1.92
N TYR A 104 -20.15 8.02 1.68
CA TYR A 104 -19.66 8.76 0.52
C TYR A 104 -19.65 7.90 -0.75
N ASP A 105 -19.06 6.71 -0.67
CA ASP A 105 -18.94 5.74 -1.76
C ASP A 105 -18.81 4.31 -1.18
N ALA A 106 -19.91 3.56 -1.26
CA ALA A 106 -19.98 2.20 -0.74
C ALA A 106 -19.03 1.23 -1.47
N ASP A 107 -18.83 1.41 -2.77
CA ASP A 107 -17.94 0.54 -3.57
C ASP A 107 -16.47 0.82 -3.23
N MET A 108 -16.11 2.08 -3.02
CA MET A 108 -14.78 2.46 -2.55
C MET A 108 -14.50 1.92 -1.14
N ALA A 109 -15.46 2.08 -0.22
CA ALA A 109 -15.35 1.55 1.13
C ALA A 109 -15.17 0.03 1.11
N GLN A 110 -15.94 -0.69 0.27
CA GLN A 110 -15.79 -2.13 0.15
C GLN A 110 -14.39 -2.52 -0.35
N LYS A 111 -13.87 -1.84 -1.38
CA LYS A 111 -12.52 -2.11 -1.87
C LYS A 111 -11.44 -1.81 -0.85
N ILE A 112 -11.62 -0.78 -0.01
CA ILE A 112 -10.68 -0.45 1.08
C ILE A 112 -10.73 -1.55 2.15
N MET A 113 -11.93 -1.97 2.54
CA MET A 113 -12.13 -3.08 3.49
C MET A 113 -11.51 -4.39 2.99
N ASP A 114 -11.60 -4.66 1.69
CA ASP A 114 -11.00 -5.84 1.07
C ASP A 114 -9.47 -5.80 1.13
N GLU A 115 -8.86 -4.61 1.03
CA GLU A 115 -7.41 -4.42 1.17
C GLU A 115 -6.96 -4.40 2.66
N MET A 116 -7.88 -4.17 3.61
CA MET A 116 -7.60 -4.25 5.05
C MET A 116 -7.54 -5.69 5.57
N PHE A 117 -8.27 -6.62 4.93
CA PHE A 117 -8.20 -8.04 5.26
C PHE A 117 -6.90 -8.65 4.69
N VAL A 118 -5.87 -8.65 5.53
CA VAL A 118 -4.54 -9.13 5.18
C VAL A 118 -4.42 -10.62 5.46
N PHE A 119 -3.46 -11.28 4.79
CA PHE A 119 -3.18 -12.71 4.96
C PHE A 119 -2.94 -13.09 6.43
N ASP A 120 -2.37 -12.18 7.22
CA ASP A 120 -2.13 -12.37 8.65
C ASP A 120 -3.43 -12.53 9.47
N ASN A 121 -4.58 -12.05 8.98
CA ASN A 121 -5.87 -12.26 9.66
C ASN A 121 -6.31 -13.72 9.70
N ILE A 122 -5.67 -14.62 8.95
CA ILE A 122 -5.85 -16.06 9.09
C ILE A 122 -5.48 -16.51 10.53
N MET A 123 -4.63 -15.76 11.24
CA MET A 123 -4.34 -16.01 12.65
C MET A 123 -5.58 -15.93 13.56
N ASP A 124 -6.59 -15.15 13.18
CA ASP A 124 -7.81 -14.94 13.98
C ASP A 124 -8.87 -16.02 13.72
N ILE A 125 -8.64 -16.91 12.75
CA ILE A 125 -9.54 -18.04 12.42
C ILE A 125 -9.30 -19.20 13.39
N ASP A 126 -10.38 -19.86 13.83
CA ASP A 126 -10.29 -21.02 14.71
C ASP A 126 -9.72 -22.26 13.99
N ASP A 127 -9.26 -23.25 14.76
CA ASP A 127 -8.63 -24.46 14.20
C ASP A 127 -9.57 -25.20 13.22
N ARG A 128 -10.88 -25.20 13.48
CA ARG A 128 -11.88 -25.77 12.58
C ARG A 128 -11.97 -25.01 11.27
N GLY A 129 -12.01 -23.67 11.30
CA GLY A 129 -12.04 -22.84 10.11
C GLY A 129 -10.78 -23.02 9.25
N ILE A 130 -9.60 -23.14 9.89
CA ILE A 130 -8.35 -23.46 9.18
C ILE A 130 -8.45 -24.82 8.47
N GLN A 131 -8.98 -25.86 9.12
CA GLN A 131 -9.15 -27.17 8.49
C GLN A 131 -10.14 -27.16 7.32
N VAL A 132 -11.18 -26.33 7.39
CA VAL A 132 -12.11 -26.13 6.25
C VAL A 132 -11.37 -25.46 5.09
N MET A 133 -10.66 -24.36 5.36
CA MET A 133 -9.85 -23.65 4.35
C MET A 133 -8.85 -24.58 3.67
N LEU A 134 -8.11 -25.39 4.44
CA LEU A 134 -7.09 -26.31 3.92
C LEU A 134 -7.64 -27.39 2.98
N ARG A 135 -8.96 -27.66 2.98
CA ARG A 135 -9.58 -28.60 2.04
C ARG A 135 -9.89 -27.98 0.67
N GLU A 136 -10.03 -26.65 0.62
CA GLU A 136 -10.35 -25.89 -0.60
C GLU A 136 -9.09 -25.31 -1.27
N VAL A 137 -8.01 -25.13 -0.50
CA VAL A 137 -6.75 -24.53 -1.00
C VAL A 137 -5.86 -25.61 -1.63
N GLN A 138 -5.32 -25.32 -2.82
CA GLN A 138 -4.35 -26.19 -3.48
C GLN A 138 -2.97 -26.14 -2.79
N SER A 139 -2.32 -27.29 -2.63
CA SER A 139 -1.03 -27.39 -1.95
C SER A 139 0.05 -26.48 -2.54
N GLU A 140 0.16 -26.39 -3.87
CA GLU A 140 1.16 -25.53 -4.53
C GLU A 140 0.93 -24.03 -4.25
N SER A 141 -0.33 -23.61 -4.23
CA SER A 141 -0.74 -22.24 -3.88
C SER A 141 -0.35 -21.92 -2.43
N LEU A 142 -0.67 -22.83 -1.51
CA LEU A 142 -0.36 -22.68 -0.08
C LEU A 142 1.15 -22.60 0.16
N ILE A 143 1.96 -23.42 -0.52
CA ILE A 143 3.43 -23.37 -0.40
C ILE A 143 3.97 -22.00 -0.78
N ILE A 144 3.49 -21.41 -1.88
CA ILE A 144 3.92 -20.08 -2.33
C ILE A 144 3.47 -19.00 -1.35
N ALA A 145 2.20 -19.04 -0.90
CA ALA A 145 1.67 -18.07 0.05
C ALA A 145 2.42 -18.08 1.39
N LEU A 146 2.77 -19.27 1.90
CA LEU A 146 3.48 -19.43 3.17
C LEU A 146 4.93 -18.90 3.14
N LYS A 147 5.56 -18.73 1.97
CA LYS A 147 6.90 -18.11 1.88
C LYS A 147 6.94 -16.68 2.42
N GLY A 148 5.85 -15.92 2.24
CA GLY A 148 5.70 -14.57 2.79
C GLY A 148 5.05 -14.51 4.17
N ALA A 149 4.60 -15.64 4.72
CA ALA A 149 3.90 -15.68 5.99
C ALA A 149 4.88 -15.66 7.19
N PRO A 150 4.50 -15.04 8.32
CA PRO A 150 5.25 -15.12 9.57
C PRO A 150 5.28 -16.56 10.11
N GLN A 151 6.29 -16.88 10.92
CA GLN A 151 6.50 -18.24 11.44
C GLN A 151 5.28 -18.75 12.23
N GLU A 152 4.68 -17.90 13.05
CA GLU A 152 3.50 -18.24 13.86
C GLU A 152 2.32 -18.70 13.00
N LEU A 153 2.08 -18.02 11.86
CA LEU A 153 1.02 -18.40 10.93
C LEU A 153 1.33 -19.74 10.25
N ARG A 154 2.59 -20.00 9.88
CA ARG A 154 3.00 -21.31 9.32
C ARG A 154 2.75 -22.43 10.32
N GLU A 155 3.13 -22.22 11.58
CA GLU A 155 2.93 -23.21 12.64
C GLU A 155 1.45 -23.49 12.89
N LYS A 156 0.60 -22.46 12.91
CA LYS A 156 -0.85 -22.60 13.01
C LYS A 156 -1.44 -23.42 11.85
N ILE A 157 -0.96 -23.19 10.63
CA ILE A 157 -1.36 -23.97 9.46
C ILE A 157 -0.92 -25.43 9.61
N PHE A 158 0.35 -25.70 9.92
CA PHE A 158 0.87 -27.05 10.07
C PHE A 158 0.19 -27.84 11.19
N LYS A 159 -0.16 -27.18 12.31
CA LYS A 159 -0.89 -27.79 13.43
C LYS A 159 -2.26 -28.34 12.99
N ASN A 160 -2.88 -27.70 12.00
CA ASN A 160 -4.21 -28.07 11.49
C ASN A 160 -4.15 -29.05 10.30
N MET A 161 -2.97 -29.57 9.97
CA MET A 161 -2.78 -30.63 8.98
C MET A 161 -2.55 -31.98 9.66
N SER A 162 -2.71 -33.07 8.90
CA SER A 162 -2.18 -34.36 9.35
C SER A 162 -0.66 -34.31 9.42
N GLN A 163 -0.05 -35.08 10.33
CA GLN A 163 1.41 -35.08 10.53
C GLN A 163 2.18 -35.29 9.22
N ARG A 164 1.76 -36.26 8.41
CA ARG A 164 2.37 -36.53 7.10
C ARG A 164 2.22 -35.36 6.12
N ALA A 165 1.06 -34.70 6.09
CA ALA A 165 0.84 -33.56 5.20
C ALA A 165 1.66 -32.34 5.62
N ALA A 166 1.78 -32.09 6.94
CA ALA A 166 2.63 -31.04 7.47
C ALA A 166 4.11 -31.28 7.16
N GLU A 167 4.60 -32.51 7.30
CA GLU A 167 5.97 -32.91 6.96
C GLU A 167 6.26 -32.67 5.46
N MET A 168 5.42 -33.20 4.57
CA MET A 168 5.57 -32.97 3.12
C MET A 168 5.54 -31.48 2.77
N MET A 169 4.62 -30.71 3.36
CA MET A 169 4.53 -29.29 3.08
C MET A 169 5.75 -28.48 3.58
N ARG A 170 6.38 -28.90 4.69
CA ARG A 170 7.63 -28.28 5.16
C ARG A 170 8.78 -28.58 4.21
N GLU A 171 8.92 -29.82 3.76
CA GLU A 171 9.94 -30.23 2.79
C GLU A 171 9.76 -29.48 1.46
N ASP A 172 8.52 -29.37 0.97
CA ASP A 172 8.18 -28.62 -0.23
C ASP A 172 8.46 -27.12 -0.05
N LEU A 173 8.13 -26.55 1.11
CA LEU A 173 8.43 -25.16 1.41
C LEU A 173 9.93 -24.89 1.48
N GLU A 174 10.74 -25.79 2.03
CA GLU A 174 12.20 -25.65 2.08
C GLU A 174 12.85 -25.82 0.70
N SER A 175 12.38 -26.80 -0.08
CA SER A 175 12.89 -27.08 -1.43
C SER A 175 12.48 -26.03 -2.45
N LYS A 176 11.35 -25.33 -2.24
CA LYS A 176 10.92 -24.24 -3.11
C LYS A 176 11.96 -23.10 -3.06
N GLY A 177 12.55 -22.80 -4.20
CA GLY A 177 13.50 -21.70 -4.35
C GLY A 177 12.90 -20.31 -4.07
N PRO A 178 13.67 -19.24 -4.27
CA PRO A 178 13.18 -17.87 -4.09
C PRO A 178 12.00 -17.59 -5.01
N VAL A 179 10.91 -17.06 -4.45
CA VAL A 179 9.68 -16.71 -5.15
C VAL A 179 9.54 -15.19 -5.20
N ARG A 180 8.95 -14.65 -6.27
CA ARG A 180 8.73 -13.21 -6.39
C ARG A 180 7.67 -12.76 -5.40
N LEU A 181 7.88 -11.62 -4.74
CA LEU A 181 6.91 -11.06 -3.79
C LEU A 181 5.51 -10.90 -4.43
N SER A 182 5.44 -10.45 -5.69
CA SER A 182 4.16 -10.31 -6.42
C SER A 182 3.42 -11.63 -6.61
N GLU A 183 4.14 -12.75 -6.71
CA GLU A 183 3.55 -14.08 -6.85
C GLU A 183 3.03 -14.57 -5.49
N VAL A 184 3.78 -14.30 -4.42
CA VAL A 184 3.33 -14.54 -3.04
C VAL A 184 2.05 -13.76 -2.74
N GLU A 185 2.01 -12.46 -3.02
CA GLU A 185 0.82 -11.61 -2.84
C GLU A 185 -0.38 -12.13 -3.64
N ALA A 186 -0.16 -12.60 -4.87
CA ALA A 186 -1.23 -13.17 -5.70
C ALA A 186 -1.83 -14.45 -5.08
N GLN A 187 -0.98 -15.36 -4.59
CA GLN A 187 -1.44 -16.60 -3.95
C GLN A 187 -2.11 -16.34 -2.60
N GLN A 188 -1.58 -15.40 -1.82
CA GLN A 188 -2.24 -14.95 -0.59
C GLN A 188 -3.64 -14.39 -0.86
N LYS A 189 -3.79 -13.58 -1.92
CA LYS A 189 -5.09 -13.03 -2.33
C LYS A 189 -6.09 -14.10 -2.74
N GLU A 190 -5.65 -15.11 -3.48
CA GLU A 190 -6.50 -16.25 -3.87
C GLU A 190 -7.00 -17.02 -2.64
N ILE A 191 -6.13 -17.28 -1.67
CA ILE A 191 -6.51 -17.92 -0.40
C ILE A 191 -7.50 -17.04 0.39
N LEU A 192 -7.29 -15.72 0.44
CA LEU A 192 -8.21 -14.80 1.11
C LEU A 192 -9.59 -14.78 0.47
N GLN A 193 -9.69 -14.92 -0.86
CA GLN A 193 -10.97 -15.06 -1.56
C GLN A 193 -11.70 -16.35 -1.16
N ILE A 194 -10.96 -17.46 -1.04
CA ILE A 194 -11.52 -18.74 -0.55
C ILE A 194 -12.02 -18.57 0.88
N VAL A 195 -11.23 -17.97 1.75
CA VAL A 195 -11.58 -17.71 3.16
C VAL A 195 -12.84 -16.84 3.26
N ARG A 196 -12.94 -15.76 2.48
CA ARG A 196 -14.13 -14.90 2.47
C ARG A 196 -15.37 -15.66 2.00
N ARG A 197 -15.27 -16.40 0.89
CA ARG A 197 -16.38 -17.23 0.40
C ARG A 197 -16.86 -18.21 1.48
N LEU A 198 -15.93 -18.87 2.17
CA LEU A 198 -16.25 -19.80 3.25
C LEU A 198 -16.86 -19.09 4.46
N ALA A 199 -16.48 -17.84 4.73
CA ALA A 199 -17.10 -17.02 5.77
C ALA A 199 -18.53 -16.58 5.40
N ASP A 200 -18.74 -16.17 4.15
CA ASP A 200 -20.07 -15.80 3.62
C ASP A 200 -21.04 -17.00 3.64
N GLU A 201 -20.52 -18.22 3.45
CA GLU A 201 -21.25 -19.48 3.59
C GLU A 201 -21.45 -19.91 5.06
N GLY A 202 -20.89 -19.18 6.03
CA GLY A 202 -20.95 -19.51 7.46
C GLY A 202 -20.10 -20.71 7.88
N GLN A 203 -19.17 -21.17 7.03
CA GLN A 203 -18.27 -22.29 7.33
C GLN A 203 -17.03 -21.86 8.12
N ILE A 204 -16.62 -20.59 8.00
CA ILE A 204 -15.51 -19.97 8.73
C ILE A 204 -16.03 -18.77 9.51
N MET A 205 -15.69 -18.70 10.79
CA MET A 205 -15.86 -17.49 11.58
C MET A 205 -14.59 -16.64 11.44
N LEU A 206 -14.70 -15.48 10.80
CA LEU A 206 -13.63 -14.49 10.81
C LEU A 206 -13.68 -13.77 12.15
N GLY A 207 -12.63 -13.89 12.96
CA GLY A 207 -12.53 -13.20 14.23
C GLY A 207 -12.76 -11.71 14.01
N ALA A 208 -13.88 -11.19 14.51
CA ALA A 208 -14.16 -9.77 14.46
C ALA A 208 -13.10 -9.07 15.32
N LYS A 209 -12.24 -8.25 14.69
CA LYS A 209 -11.52 -7.20 15.41
C LYS A 209 -12.54 -6.13 15.80
N GLY A 210 -13.32 -6.43 16.81
CA GLY A 210 -14.45 -5.60 17.24
C GLY A 210 -15.43 -6.43 18.03
N ASP A 211 -15.16 -6.52 19.33
CA ASP A 211 -16.13 -6.66 20.42
C ASP A 211 -17.42 -7.44 20.08
N ASP A 212 -17.35 -8.76 20.18
CA ASP A 212 -18.50 -9.57 20.58
C ASP A 212 -17.99 -10.82 21.30
N ALA A 213 -17.65 -10.60 22.59
CA ALA A 213 -17.73 -11.65 23.57
C ALA A 213 -19.18 -12.13 23.62
N PHE A 214 -19.48 -13.27 22.98
CA PHE A 214 -20.73 -13.96 23.21
C PHE A 214 -20.86 -14.29 24.71
N VAL A 215 -21.92 -13.77 25.32
CA VAL A 215 -22.51 -14.30 26.57
C VAL A 215 -23.68 -15.19 26.19
#